data_AF-A0A9R1KE90-F1
#
_entry.id   AF-A0A9R1KE90-F1
#
_cell.length_a   1.000
_cell.length_b   1.000
_cell.length_c   1.000
_cell.angle_alpha   90.00
_cell.angle_beta   90.00
_cell.angle_gamma   90.00
#
_symmetry.space_group_name_H-M   'P 1'
#
loop_
_entity.id
_entity.type
_entity.pdbx_description
1 polymer ?
#
loop_
_entity_poly.entity_id
_entity_poly.type
_entity_poly.pdbx_seq_one_letter_code
_entity_poly.pdbx_strand_id
1 'polypeptide(L)'
;MLALENKKNCGAIILALGGRIGRLVDALNDPVVVVGAARIMHNLCSYSGDEWQLLLRGVTVGAAKVLRSITVEKDKILNIFIGLAAQMLRFMEPGELRGSLVAARVVDTVLARSLVQVLRDYSRPSMDVPRARRYTIELAMALMQSDARYVALFVELGMENELRSVAMTTSQLECFNVFSGSVGLSRRDTSVCSVVKSALELMNKGWN
;
A
#
# COMPACT_ATOMS: atom_id res chain seq x y z
N MET A 1 -6.32 15.23 -7.01
CA MET A 1 -6.43 14.09 -7.95
C MET A 1 -7.90 13.77 -8.04
N LEU A 2 -8.50 13.64 -9.24
CA LEU A 2 -9.96 13.52 -9.38
C LEU A 2 -10.56 12.32 -8.63
N ALA A 3 -9.83 11.21 -8.48
CA ALA A 3 -10.28 10.00 -7.78
C ALA A 3 -10.18 10.04 -6.24
N LEU A 4 -9.50 11.03 -5.66
CA LEU A 4 -9.27 11.07 -4.21
C LEU A 4 -10.58 11.31 -3.46
N GLU A 5 -10.97 10.39 -2.57
CA GLU A 5 -12.16 10.49 -1.70
C GLU A 5 -13.46 10.79 -2.47
N ASN A 6 -13.51 10.43 -3.76
CA ASN A 6 -14.65 10.73 -4.61
C ASN A 6 -15.08 9.50 -5.40
N LYS A 7 -16.06 8.78 -4.83
CA LYS A 7 -16.65 7.57 -5.41
C LYS A 7 -17.20 7.79 -6.82
N LYS A 8 -17.88 8.91 -7.07
CA LYS A 8 -18.45 9.25 -8.38
C LYS A 8 -17.36 9.42 -9.44
N ASN A 9 -16.29 10.14 -9.10
CA ASN A 9 -15.16 10.33 -10.01
C ASN A 9 -14.39 9.03 -10.26
N CYS A 10 -14.26 8.16 -9.25
CA CYS A 10 -13.68 6.83 -9.44
C CYS A 10 -14.46 6.03 -10.49
N GLY A 11 -15.79 5.97 -10.35
CA GLY A 11 -16.65 5.29 -11.32
C GLY A 11 -16.53 5.89 -12.73
N ALA A 12 -16.52 7.21 -12.85
CA ALA A 12 -16.33 7.89 -14.14
C ALA A 12 -14.99 7.54 -14.80
N ILE A 13 -13.91 7.46 -14.02
CA ILE A 13 -12.59 7.06 -14.53
C ILE A 13 -12.61 5.59 -14.98
N ILE A 14 -13.21 4.68 -14.21
CA ILE A 14 -13.30 3.26 -14.57
C ILE A 14 -14.09 3.09 -15.88
N LEU A 15 -15.20 3.81 -16.03
CA LEU A 15 -15.98 3.82 -17.27
C LEU A 15 -15.19 4.41 -18.45
N ALA A 16 -14.45 5.50 -18.25
CA ALA A 16 -13.61 6.10 -19.28
C ALA A 16 -12.47 5.17 -19.74
N LEU A 17 -12.03 4.24 -18.88
CA LEU A 17 -11.08 3.18 -19.22
C LEU A 17 -11.75 1.98 -19.93
N GLY A 18 -13.03 2.10 -20.30
CA GLY A 18 -13.81 1.04 -20.94
C GLY A 18 -14.13 -0.11 -20.00
N GLY A 19 -14.26 0.19 -18.69
CA GLY A 19 -14.55 -0.80 -17.65
C GLY A 19 -13.40 -1.77 -17.36
N ARG A 20 -12.19 -1.52 -17.87
CA ARG A 20 -11.04 -2.43 -17.72
C ARG A 20 -9.83 -1.69 -17.17
N ILE A 21 -9.30 -2.19 -16.05
CA ILE A 21 -8.09 -1.65 -15.40
C ILE A 21 -6.79 -2.10 -16.09
N GLY A 22 -6.87 -3.06 -17.03
CA GLY A 22 -5.70 -3.63 -17.72
C GLY A 22 -4.74 -2.58 -18.30
N ARG A 23 -5.26 -1.49 -18.88
CA ARG A 23 -4.41 -0.40 -19.40
C ARG A 23 -3.55 0.28 -18.33
N LEU A 24 -4.06 0.41 -17.10
CA LEU A 24 -3.29 0.96 -15.98
C LEU A 24 -2.27 -0.05 -15.45
N VAL A 25 -2.59 -1.34 -15.51
CA VAL A 25 -1.65 -2.42 -15.18
C VAL A 25 -0.50 -2.46 -16.18
N ASP A 26 -0.79 -2.39 -17.48
CA ASP A 26 0.21 -2.35 -18.55
C ASP A 26 1.13 -1.14 -18.40
N ALA A 27 0.56 0.02 -18.06
CA ALA A 27 1.28 1.27 -17.81
C ALA A 27 2.26 1.20 -16.62
N LEU A 28 2.19 0.18 -15.76
CA LEU A 28 3.22 -0.04 -14.72
C LEU A 28 4.59 -0.42 -15.30
N ASN A 29 4.63 -0.86 -16.56
CA ASN A 29 5.87 -1.23 -17.24
C ASN A 29 6.52 -0.04 -17.97
N ASP A 30 5.83 1.08 -18.10
CA ASP A 30 6.36 2.28 -18.72
C ASP A 30 6.94 3.23 -17.66
N PRO A 31 8.27 3.46 -17.64
CA PRO A 31 8.92 4.28 -16.63
C PRO A 31 8.46 5.74 -16.64
N VAL A 32 7.89 6.24 -17.74
CA VAL A 32 7.41 7.61 -17.87
C VAL A 32 6.09 7.80 -17.12
N VAL A 33 5.18 6.82 -17.20
CA VAL A 33 3.81 6.95 -16.67
C VAL A 33 3.53 6.12 -15.42
N VAL A 34 4.44 5.24 -15.01
CA VAL A 34 4.29 4.31 -13.88
C VAL A 34 3.81 5.00 -12.59
N VAL A 35 4.38 6.16 -12.26
CA VAL A 35 4.00 6.95 -11.07
C VAL A 35 2.54 7.40 -11.13
N GLY A 36 2.10 7.87 -12.30
CA GLY A 36 0.72 8.30 -12.52
C GLY A 36 -0.24 7.12 -12.46
N ALA A 37 0.08 6.05 -13.18
CA ALA A 37 -0.73 4.83 -13.24
C ALA A 37 -0.94 4.21 -11.86
N ALA A 38 0.15 4.02 -11.09
CA ALA A 38 0.09 3.44 -9.77
C ALA A 38 -0.71 4.30 -8.77
N ARG A 39 -0.58 5.64 -8.84
CA ARG A 39 -1.38 6.55 -7.99
C ARG A 39 -2.87 6.52 -8.34
N ILE A 40 -3.21 6.49 -9.63
CA ILE A 40 -4.60 6.36 -10.08
C ILE A 40 -5.18 5.04 -9.56
N MET A 41 -4.48 3.92 -9.79
CA MET A 41 -4.93 2.61 -9.30
C MET A 41 -5.09 2.55 -7.79
N HIS A 42 -4.13 3.08 -7.02
CA HIS A 42 -4.24 3.16 -5.57
C HIS A 42 -5.52 3.89 -5.16
N ASN A 43 -5.81 5.04 -5.76
CA ASN A 43 -7.02 5.80 -5.42
C ASN A 43 -8.31 5.11 -5.87
N LEU A 44 -8.34 4.49 -7.04
CA LEU A 44 -9.49 3.70 -7.49
C LEU A 44 -9.76 2.54 -6.52
N CYS A 45 -8.72 1.83 -6.08
CA CYS A 45 -8.86 0.75 -5.10
C CYS A 45 -9.34 1.25 -3.73
N SER A 46 -8.92 2.45 -3.31
CA SER A 46 -9.24 3.00 -2.00
C SER A 46 -10.63 3.65 -1.92
N TYR A 47 -11.12 4.26 -3.01
CA TYR A 47 -12.27 5.17 -2.97
C TYR A 47 -13.42 4.80 -3.92
N SER A 48 -13.28 3.74 -4.72
CA SER A 48 -14.43 3.19 -5.45
C SER A 48 -15.38 2.47 -4.49
N GLY A 49 -16.66 2.41 -4.85
CA GLY A 49 -17.61 1.57 -4.12
C GLY A 49 -17.54 0.10 -4.52
N ASP A 50 -18.19 -0.74 -3.72
CA ASP A 50 -18.25 -2.20 -3.89
C ASP A 50 -18.79 -2.61 -5.27
N GLU A 51 -19.61 -1.78 -5.91
CA GLU A 51 -20.10 -2.04 -7.27
C GLU A 51 -18.98 -2.16 -8.33
N TRP A 52 -17.78 -1.65 -8.03
CA TRP A 52 -16.60 -1.72 -8.90
C TRP A 52 -15.64 -2.85 -8.54
N GLN A 53 -15.91 -3.61 -7.46
CA GLN A 53 -14.96 -4.59 -6.91
C GLN A 53 -14.56 -5.67 -7.93
N LEU A 54 -15.53 -6.18 -8.71
CA LEU A 54 -15.27 -7.18 -9.75
C LEU A 54 -14.32 -6.65 -10.84
N LEU A 55 -14.50 -5.40 -11.27
CA LEU A 55 -13.64 -4.78 -12.28
C LEU A 55 -12.26 -4.43 -11.71
N LEU A 56 -12.22 -3.96 -10.46
CA LEU A 56 -10.98 -3.62 -9.77
C LEU A 56 -10.15 -4.85 -9.43
N ARG A 57 -10.73 -6.05 -9.34
CA ARG A 57 -9.96 -7.29 -9.20
C ARG A 57 -8.91 -7.46 -10.31
N GLY A 58 -9.12 -6.87 -11.48
CA GLY A 58 -8.12 -6.83 -12.55
C GLY A 58 -6.78 -6.20 -12.16
N VAL A 59 -6.70 -5.41 -11.08
CA VAL A 59 -5.41 -4.88 -10.58
C VAL A 59 -4.44 -5.98 -10.18
N THR A 60 -4.93 -7.12 -9.68
CA THR A 60 -4.07 -8.21 -9.14
C THR A 60 -3.16 -8.82 -10.21
N VAL A 61 -3.49 -8.67 -11.49
CA VAL A 61 -2.62 -9.05 -12.62
C VAL A 61 -1.25 -8.35 -12.53
N GLY A 62 -1.20 -7.11 -12.03
CA GLY A 62 0.03 -6.36 -11.83
C GLY A 62 0.82 -6.71 -10.56
N ALA A 63 0.29 -7.59 -9.69
CA ALA A 63 0.82 -7.80 -8.35
C ALA A 63 2.27 -8.24 -8.34
N ALA A 64 2.66 -9.16 -9.24
CA ALA A 64 4.03 -9.66 -9.29
C ALA A 64 5.05 -8.54 -9.59
N LYS A 65 4.71 -7.61 -10.49
CA LYS A 65 5.56 -6.44 -10.78
C LYS A 65 5.63 -5.51 -9.57
N VAL A 66 4.50 -5.19 -8.95
CA VAL A 66 4.44 -4.31 -7.79
C VAL A 66 5.25 -4.87 -6.61
N LEU A 67 5.05 -6.15 -6.27
CA LEU A 67 5.76 -6.82 -5.19
C LEU A 67 7.27 -6.89 -5.44
N ARG A 68 7.69 -7.16 -6.69
CA ARG A 68 9.10 -7.09 -7.08
C ARG A 68 9.65 -5.67 -6.93
N SER A 69 8.91 -4.66 -7.36
CA SER A 69 9.36 -3.27 -7.25
C SER A 69 9.60 -2.85 -5.80
N ILE A 70 8.82 -3.37 -4.84
CA ILE A 70 9.01 -3.05 -3.41
C ILE A 70 10.39 -3.50 -2.89
N THR A 71 10.96 -4.57 -3.45
CA THR A 71 12.26 -5.09 -3.01
C THR A 71 13.46 -4.52 -3.77
N VAL A 72 13.22 -3.70 -4.81
CA VAL A 72 14.28 -3.20 -5.72
C VAL A 72 14.31 -1.68 -5.81
N GLU A 73 13.15 -1.03 -5.81
CA GLU A 73 13.00 0.42 -5.96
C GLU A 73 13.28 1.16 -4.64
N LYS A 74 13.51 2.48 -4.73
CA LYS A 74 13.75 3.36 -3.57
C LYS A 74 12.87 4.61 -3.59
N ASP A 75 12.89 5.35 -2.49
CA ASP A 75 12.30 6.68 -2.33
C ASP A 75 10.82 6.78 -2.78
N LYS A 76 10.54 7.73 -3.69
CA LYS A 76 9.19 8.07 -4.13
C LYS A 76 8.51 6.92 -4.86
N ILE A 77 9.26 6.16 -5.66
CA ILE A 77 8.73 5.02 -6.43
C ILE A 77 8.36 3.88 -5.48
N LEU A 78 9.26 3.54 -4.55
CA LEU A 78 9.00 2.56 -3.50
C LEU A 78 7.72 2.89 -2.72
N ASN A 79 7.59 4.12 -2.23
CA ASN A 79 6.42 4.56 -1.47
C ASN A 79 5.11 4.41 -2.25
N ILE A 80 5.10 4.68 -3.56
CA ILE A 80 3.91 4.52 -4.40
C ILE A 80 3.55 3.04 -4.53
N PHE A 81 4.53 2.17 -4.75
CA PHE A 81 4.27 0.74 -4.90
C PHE A 81 3.85 0.06 -3.60
N ILE A 82 4.40 0.47 -2.45
CA ILE A 82 3.93 0.00 -1.13
C ILE A 82 2.45 0.35 -0.92
N GLY A 83 2.08 1.61 -1.18
CA GLY A 83 0.69 2.05 -1.04
C GLY A 83 -0.25 1.31 -1.99
N LEU A 84 0.16 1.12 -3.25
CA LEU A 84 -0.62 0.35 -4.22
C LEU A 84 -0.77 -1.12 -3.78
N ALA A 85 0.30 -1.78 -3.35
CA ALA A 85 0.27 -3.17 -2.90
C ALA A 85 -0.72 -3.37 -1.75
N ALA A 86 -0.71 -2.48 -0.75
CA ALA A 86 -1.62 -2.54 0.39
C ALA A 86 -3.09 -2.61 -0.05
N GLN A 87 -3.44 -1.86 -1.11
CA GLN A 87 -4.79 -1.87 -1.65
C GLN A 87 -5.06 -3.08 -2.55
N MET A 88 -4.09 -3.51 -3.35
CA MET A 88 -4.24 -4.67 -4.25
C MET A 88 -4.52 -5.97 -3.51
N LEU A 89 -3.89 -6.18 -2.34
CA LEU A 89 -4.08 -7.39 -1.53
C LEU A 89 -5.54 -7.61 -1.11
N ARG A 90 -6.32 -6.54 -1.01
CA ARG A 90 -7.76 -6.61 -0.66
C ARG A 90 -8.62 -7.24 -1.75
N PHE A 91 -8.10 -7.34 -2.97
CA PHE A 91 -8.78 -7.95 -4.12
C PHE A 91 -8.25 -9.35 -4.45
N MET A 92 -7.29 -9.85 -3.66
CA MET A 92 -6.71 -11.17 -3.87
C MET A 92 -7.57 -12.25 -3.22
N GLU A 93 -7.74 -13.36 -3.93
CA GLU A 93 -8.29 -14.59 -3.36
C GLU A 93 -7.27 -15.31 -2.47
N PRO A 94 -7.70 -16.16 -1.53
CA PRO A 94 -6.79 -16.97 -0.71
C PRO A 94 -5.77 -17.73 -1.58
N GLY A 95 -4.49 -17.54 -1.28
CA GLY A 95 -3.37 -18.16 -2.01
C GLY A 95 -2.84 -17.38 -3.22
N GLU A 96 -3.56 -16.38 -3.74
CA GLU A 96 -3.09 -15.55 -4.86
C GLU A 96 -1.84 -14.74 -4.51
N LEU A 97 -1.72 -14.31 -3.24
CA LEU A 97 -0.51 -13.64 -2.75
C LEU A 97 0.74 -14.53 -2.94
N ARG A 98 0.65 -15.82 -2.57
CA ARG A 98 1.75 -16.77 -2.73
C ARG A 98 2.12 -16.96 -4.20
N GLY A 99 1.12 -17.11 -5.06
CA GLY A 99 1.34 -17.19 -6.51
C GLY A 99 2.02 -15.94 -7.07
N SER A 100 1.59 -14.77 -6.62
CA SER A 100 2.15 -13.47 -7.04
C SER A 100 3.60 -13.29 -6.59
N LEU A 101 3.95 -13.73 -5.38
CA LEU A 101 5.33 -13.71 -4.86
C LEU A 101 6.25 -14.65 -5.64
N VAL A 102 5.78 -15.86 -5.97
CA VAL A 102 6.53 -16.81 -6.82
C VAL A 102 6.77 -16.23 -8.20
N ALA A 103 5.74 -15.66 -8.85
CA ALA A 103 5.88 -14.97 -10.14
C ALA A 103 6.83 -13.76 -10.05
N ALA A 104 6.78 -13.02 -8.94
CA ALA A 104 7.70 -11.93 -8.62
C ALA A 104 9.11 -12.41 -8.26
N ARG A 105 9.36 -13.71 -8.11
CA ARG A 105 10.61 -14.27 -7.56
C ARG A 105 11.03 -13.53 -6.27
N VAL A 106 10.06 -13.18 -5.44
CA VAL A 106 10.25 -12.50 -4.16
C VAL A 106 10.02 -13.51 -3.04
N VAL A 107 10.97 -13.58 -2.12
CA VAL A 107 10.86 -14.41 -0.92
C VAL A 107 10.14 -13.61 0.17
N ASP A 108 9.24 -14.27 0.92
CA ASP A 108 8.43 -13.66 1.98
C ASP A 108 9.29 -12.83 2.97
N THR A 109 10.43 -13.40 3.41
CA THR A 109 11.37 -12.76 4.35
C THR A 109 12.00 -11.49 3.79
N VAL A 110 12.28 -11.45 2.48
CA VAL A 110 12.87 -10.28 1.81
C VAL A 110 11.86 -9.15 1.73
N LEU A 111 10.60 -9.47 1.39
CA LEU A 111 9.53 -8.48 1.40
C LEU A 111 9.31 -7.92 2.81
N ALA A 112 9.15 -8.79 3.80
CA ALA A 112 8.94 -8.37 5.20
C ALA A 112 10.10 -7.50 5.71
N ARG A 113 11.35 -7.89 5.44
CA ARG A 113 12.54 -7.11 5.81
C ARG A 113 12.57 -5.75 5.11
N SER A 114 12.16 -5.68 3.86
CA SER A 114 12.09 -4.41 3.12
C SER A 114 11.15 -3.43 3.83
N LEU A 115 9.99 -3.89 4.30
CA LEU A 115 9.04 -3.03 5.03
C LEU A 115 9.57 -2.56 6.38
N VAL A 116 10.22 -3.44 7.14
CA VAL A 116 10.91 -3.04 8.39
C VAL A 116 11.98 -1.99 8.10
N GLN A 117 12.76 -2.18 7.03
CA GLN A 117 13.79 -1.23 6.65
C GLN A 117 13.23 0.13 6.25
N VAL A 118 12.08 0.18 5.55
CA VAL A 118 11.42 1.45 5.24
C VAL A 118 11.06 2.21 6.52
N LEU A 119 10.54 1.54 7.56
CA LEU A 119 10.23 2.24 8.82
C LEU A 119 11.49 2.73 9.54
N ARG A 120 12.61 2.00 9.44
CA ARG A 120 13.91 2.44 9.98
C ARG A 120 14.44 3.67 9.25
N ASP A 121 14.46 3.62 7.93
CA ASP A 121 14.95 4.71 7.08
C ASP A 121 14.10 5.97 7.26
N TYR A 122 12.79 5.81 7.47
CA TYR A 122 11.85 6.88 7.81
C TYR A 122 11.47 6.89 9.29
N SER A 123 12.46 6.77 10.18
CA SER A 123 12.24 6.86 11.64
C SER A 123 11.56 8.16 12.10
N ARG A 124 11.57 9.20 11.26
CA ARG A 124 10.80 10.45 11.41
C ARG A 124 9.97 10.74 10.16
N PRO A 125 8.88 11.53 10.27
CA PRO A 125 8.06 11.88 9.12
C PRO A 125 8.88 12.65 8.09
N SER A 126 8.73 12.30 6.81
CA SER A 126 9.42 12.95 5.69
C SER A 126 8.45 13.82 4.89
N MET A 127 8.87 15.03 4.53
CA MET A 127 8.10 15.90 3.62
C MET A 127 8.16 15.43 2.16
N ASP A 128 9.21 14.70 1.77
CA ASP A 128 9.37 14.18 0.41
C ASP A 128 8.47 12.97 0.12
N VAL A 129 8.25 12.14 1.15
CA VAL A 129 7.41 10.94 1.08
C VAL A 129 6.51 10.83 2.33
N PRO A 130 5.57 11.75 2.53
CA PRO A 130 4.76 11.87 3.77
C PRO A 130 3.83 10.68 4.06
N ARG A 131 3.78 9.70 3.14
CA ARG A 131 2.94 8.51 3.24
C ARG A 131 3.73 7.21 3.46
N ALA A 132 5.07 7.27 3.44
CA ALA A 132 5.94 6.09 3.49
C ALA A 132 5.63 5.19 4.67
N ARG A 133 5.63 5.74 5.89
CA ARG A 133 5.34 4.97 7.10
C ARG A 133 3.94 4.40 7.11
N ARG A 134 2.94 5.24 6.83
CA ARG A 134 1.54 4.81 6.83
C ARG A 134 1.30 3.66 5.85
N TYR A 135 1.73 3.80 4.60
CA TYR A 135 1.55 2.76 3.59
C TYR A 135 2.31 1.49 3.94
N THR A 136 3.49 1.61 4.54
CA THR A 136 4.26 0.45 5.00
C THR A 136 3.51 -0.32 6.08
N ILE A 137 2.91 0.38 7.04
CA ILE A 137 2.11 -0.26 8.10
C ILE A 137 0.83 -0.87 7.52
N GLU A 138 0.13 -0.17 6.63
CA GLU A 138 -1.07 -0.70 5.95
C GLU A 138 -0.76 -1.96 5.14
N LEU A 139 0.37 -2.00 4.42
CA LEU A 139 0.81 -3.20 3.71
C LEU A 139 1.19 -4.33 4.66
N ALA A 140 1.91 -4.04 5.76
CA ALA A 140 2.25 -5.05 6.76
C ALA A 140 0.99 -5.67 7.38
N MET A 141 -0.02 -4.85 7.70
CA MET A 141 -1.32 -5.33 8.18
C MET A 141 -2.02 -6.20 7.13
N ALA A 142 -2.07 -5.77 5.87
CA ALA A 142 -2.67 -6.56 4.80
C ALA A 142 -1.98 -7.92 4.63
N LEU A 143 -0.64 -7.96 4.67
CA LEU A 143 0.12 -9.22 4.62
C LEU A 143 -0.19 -10.15 5.80
N MET A 144 -0.24 -9.62 7.03
CA MET A 144 -0.60 -10.40 8.22
C MET A 144 -2.03 -10.96 8.16
N GLN A 145 -2.95 -10.21 7.57
CA GLN A 145 -4.34 -10.65 7.39
C GLN A 145 -4.48 -11.69 6.27
N SER A 146 -3.68 -11.58 5.21
CA SER A 146 -3.68 -12.55 4.11
C SER A 146 -3.01 -13.87 4.46
N ASP A 147 -1.95 -13.85 5.27
CA ASP A 147 -1.19 -15.04 5.64
C ASP A 147 -0.49 -14.87 7.00
N ALA A 148 -0.85 -15.74 7.96
CA ALA A 148 -0.34 -15.69 9.33
C ALA A 148 1.19 -15.83 9.43
N ARG A 149 1.87 -16.39 8.40
CA ARG A 149 3.34 -16.46 8.36
C ARG A 149 3.99 -15.08 8.46
N TYR A 150 3.34 -14.03 7.95
CA TYR A 150 3.86 -12.66 8.05
C TYR A 150 3.86 -12.12 9.48
N VAL A 151 2.98 -12.60 10.36
CA VAL A 151 3.02 -12.23 11.78
C VAL A 151 4.33 -12.70 12.41
N ALA A 152 4.67 -13.98 12.26
CA ALA A 152 5.92 -14.54 12.79
C ALA A 152 7.16 -13.83 12.21
N LEU A 153 7.17 -13.59 10.90
CA LEU A 153 8.27 -12.89 10.23
C LEU A 153 8.46 -11.46 10.76
N PHE A 154 7.38 -10.71 10.95
CA PHE A 154 7.47 -9.34 11.44
C PHE A 154 7.92 -9.27 12.90
N VAL A 155 7.52 -10.24 13.73
CA VAL A 155 8.02 -10.37 15.10
C VAL A 155 9.54 -10.62 15.08
N GLU A 156 9.99 -11.62 14.32
CA GLU A 156 11.42 -11.97 14.21
C GLU A 156 12.27 -10.80 13.70
N LEU A 157 11.77 -10.05 12.72
CA LEU A 157 12.48 -8.91 12.12
C LEU A 157 12.43 -7.63 12.98
N GLY A 158 11.70 -7.63 14.09
CA GLY A 158 11.60 -6.50 15.01
C GLY A 158 10.67 -5.38 14.56
N MET A 159 9.65 -5.68 13.75
CA MET A 159 8.64 -4.70 13.29
C MET A 159 7.96 -3.97 14.46
N GLU A 160 7.75 -4.66 15.58
CA GLU A 160 7.10 -4.10 16.76
C GLU A 160 7.84 -2.88 17.32
N ASN A 161 9.17 -2.91 17.31
CA ASN A 161 10.01 -1.79 17.76
C ASN A 161 9.90 -0.60 16.81
N GLU A 162 9.86 -0.86 15.50
CA GLU A 162 9.66 0.19 14.51
C GLU A 162 8.26 0.82 14.64
N LEU A 163 7.21 0.01 14.84
CA LEU A 163 5.86 0.50 15.08
C LEU A 163 5.78 1.41 16.31
N ARG A 164 6.41 1.03 17.44
CA ARG A 164 6.50 1.88 18.63
C ARG A 164 7.25 3.18 18.36
N SER A 165 8.35 3.12 17.62
CA SER A 165 9.11 4.30 17.22
C SER A 165 8.27 5.26 16.38
N VAL A 166 7.46 4.74 15.44
CA VAL A 166 6.52 5.53 14.66
C VAL A 166 5.48 6.19 15.57
N ALA A 167 4.89 5.46 16.52
CA ALA A 167 3.91 6.03 17.46
C ALA A 167 4.47 7.25 18.24
N MET A 168 5.73 7.16 18.66
CA MET A 168 6.42 8.22 19.41
C MET A 168 6.84 9.42 18.54
N THR A 169 6.95 9.25 17.22
CA THR A 169 7.43 10.27 16.28
C THR A 169 6.37 10.69 15.27
N THR A 170 5.08 10.47 15.56
CA THR A 170 3.99 10.85 14.65
C THR A 170 3.92 12.36 14.47
N SER A 171 3.54 12.78 13.26
CA SER A 171 3.30 14.18 12.93
C SER A 171 1.92 14.33 12.29
N GLN A 172 1.31 15.51 12.44
CA GLN A 172 0.08 15.85 11.72
C GLN A 172 0.25 15.74 10.20
N LEU A 173 1.46 15.91 9.68
CA LEU A 173 1.78 15.76 8.24
C LEU A 173 1.22 14.44 7.66
N GLU A 174 1.31 13.36 8.43
CA GLU A 174 0.95 12.02 7.99
C GLU A 174 -0.55 11.74 8.11
N CYS A 175 -1.29 12.64 8.77
CA CYS A 175 -2.74 12.62 8.84
C CYS A 175 -3.40 13.26 7.62
N PHE A 176 -2.63 13.77 6.65
CA PHE A 176 -3.18 14.41 5.45
C PHE A 176 -2.89 13.62 4.17
N ASN A 177 -3.84 13.70 3.24
CA ASN A 177 -3.64 13.35 1.84
C ASN A 177 -3.00 14.55 1.13
N VAL A 178 -1.67 14.55 1.04
CA VAL A 178 -0.91 15.61 0.35
C VAL A 178 -1.05 15.41 -1.17
N PHE A 179 -1.69 16.36 -1.83
CA PHE A 179 -1.77 16.42 -3.30
C PHE A 179 -0.59 17.23 -3.86
N SER A 180 -0.03 16.80 -5.00
CA SER A 180 0.94 17.62 -5.74
C SER A 180 0.17 18.72 -6.49
N GLY A 181 0.15 19.94 -5.95
CA GLY A 181 -0.52 21.11 -6.53
C GLY A 181 -0.93 22.16 -5.50
N SER A 182 -1.56 23.24 -5.96
CA SER A 182 -1.95 24.43 -5.17
C SER A 182 -3.26 24.29 -4.36
N VAL A 183 -3.88 23.10 -4.28
CA VAL A 183 -5.11 22.90 -3.48
C VAL A 183 -5.18 21.49 -2.88
N GLY A 184 -5.47 21.43 -1.57
CA GLY A 184 -6.15 20.31 -0.91
C GLY A 184 -5.30 19.50 0.08
N LEU A 185 -5.41 19.82 1.37
CA LEU A 185 -5.11 18.89 2.47
C LEU A 185 -6.45 18.26 2.88
N SER A 186 -6.73 17.03 2.45
CA SER A 186 -7.82 16.27 3.08
C SER A 186 -7.26 15.53 4.29
N ARG A 187 -7.90 15.70 5.44
CA ARG A 187 -7.51 14.99 6.65
C ARG A 187 -8.07 13.57 6.56
N ARG A 188 -7.21 12.59 6.78
CA ARG A 188 -7.62 11.18 6.88
C ARG A 188 -8.47 10.98 8.13
N ASP A 189 -9.47 10.10 8.01
CA ASP A 189 -10.35 9.72 9.12
C ASP A 189 -9.59 9.01 10.26
N THR A 190 -8.49 8.34 9.94
CA THR A 190 -7.68 7.57 10.89
C THR A 190 -6.28 8.16 11.04
N SER A 191 -5.83 8.35 12.29
CA SER A 191 -4.47 8.78 12.59
C SER A 191 -3.45 7.66 12.39
N VAL A 192 -2.17 8.00 12.19
CA VAL A 192 -1.09 7.01 12.14
C VAL A 192 -1.00 6.21 13.45
N CYS A 193 -1.19 6.85 14.61
CA CYS A 193 -1.23 6.16 15.90
C CYS A 193 -2.31 5.08 15.96
N SER A 194 -3.49 5.34 15.38
CA SER A 194 -4.57 4.35 15.31
C SER A 194 -4.16 3.14 14.47
N VAL A 195 -3.52 3.38 13.31
CA VAL A 195 -3.06 2.30 12.42
C VAL A 195 -1.95 1.49 13.10
N VAL A 196 -1.01 2.14 13.78
CA VAL A 196 0.04 1.48 14.57
C VAL A 196 -0.58 0.57 15.65
N LYS A 197 -1.56 1.07 16.39
CA LYS A 197 -2.24 0.29 17.43
C LYS A 197 -2.87 -0.98 16.83
N SER A 198 -3.60 -0.85 15.73
CA SER A 198 -4.20 -2.00 15.05
C SER A 198 -3.16 -3.00 14.52
N ALA A 199 -2.02 -2.53 14.03
CA ALA A 199 -0.93 -3.40 13.60
C ALA A 199 -0.34 -4.20 14.77
N LEU A 200 -0.10 -3.54 15.92
CA LEU A 200 0.38 -4.21 17.14
C LEU A 200 -0.63 -5.24 17.66
N GLU A 201 -1.93 -4.92 17.63
CA GLU A 201 -2.99 -5.86 18.01
C GLU A 201 -3.03 -7.09 17.09
N LEU A 202 -2.82 -6.92 15.78
CA LEU A 202 -2.73 -8.05 14.84
C LEU A 202 -1.53 -8.93 15.13
N MET A 203 -0.37 -8.34 15.46
CA MET A 203 0.83 -9.10 15.80
C MET A 203 0.63 -9.94 17.07
N ASN A 204 -0.06 -9.40 18.08
CA ASN A 204 -0.31 -10.11 19.34
C ASN A 204 -1.36 -11.22 19.21
N LYS A 205 -2.32 -11.10 18.28
CA LYS A 205 -3.34 -12.14 18.05
C LYS A 205 -2.77 -13.43 17.47
N GLY A 206 -1.63 -13.38 16.78
CA GLY A 206 -0.98 -14.57 16.21
C GLY A 206 -0.31 -15.50 17.22
N TRP A 207 -0.33 -15.14 18.52
CA TRP A 207 0.27 -15.92 19.61
C TRP A 207 -0.77 -16.66 20.48
N ASN A 208 -2.07 -16.36 20.32
CA ASN A 208 -3.16 -16.99 21.08
C ASN A 208 -3.85 -18.10 20.28
#